data_AF-A0A3G8M5V9-F1
#
_entry.id   AF-A0A3G8M5V9-F1
#
_cell.length_a   1.000
_cell.length_b   1.000
_cell.length_c   1.000
_cell.angle_alpha   90.00
_cell.angle_beta   90.00
_cell.angle_gamma   90.00
#
_symmetry.space_group_name_H-M   'P 1'
#
loop_
_entity.id
_entity.type
_entity.pdbx_description
1 polymer ?
#
loop_
_entity_poly.entity_id
_entity_poly.type
_entity_poly.pdbx_seq_one_letter_code
_entity_poly.pdbx_strand_id
1 'polypeptide(L)'
;MKKIARLLASAGFFSRNNKTHSLDQDMYVKSGLFDANWYLSVNEDVRARGLDPLQHYQQFGWREMRDPSPHFSIWTYLTLYPRVREQGIDPLKHFILFGAREYRIPNPAFDPTWYAQEYMRTSVSSLTPLEHFLAVGGENGYWPHPLFDPKWYAASIGRPAITAKEAYLHFLRRGCLANPNGFFDNNYYLSENADVTKSGLSPITHYYLFGGFEGRNPSESFQSQWYLKTNPDVASCGINPLRHYLHKGRSGSNLAEPSTSNGRILSQRTCRHLLCYVMLAST
;
A
#
# COMPACT_ATOMS: atom_id res chain seq x y z
N MET A 1 -10.08 15.60 13.96
CA MET A 1 -9.29 14.71 14.83
C MET A 1 -10.13 13.78 15.71
N LYS A 2 -11.13 14.22 16.50
CA LYS A 2 -12.00 13.31 17.30
C LYS A 2 -12.84 12.28 16.49
N LYS A 3 -12.98 12.46 15.17
CA LYS A 3 -13.76 11.59 14.26
C LYS A 3 -13.01 10.31 13.84
N ILE A 4 -11.69 10.36 13.70
CA ILE A 4 -10.87 9.24 13.16
C ILE A 4 -10.69 8.13 14.21
N ALA A 5 -10.36 8.48 15.45
CA ALA A 5 -10.30 7.53 16.55
C ALA A 5 -11.62 6.76 16.75
N ARG A 6 -12.78 7.38 16.46
CA ARG A 6 -14.10 6.73 16.49
C ARG A 6 -14.36 5.81 15.28
N LEU A 7 -13.88 6.18 14.09
CA LEU A 7 -14.04 5.39 12.86
C LEU A 7 -13.13 4.16 12.84
N LEU A 8 -11.95 4.23 13.46
CA LEU A 8 -11.07 3.08 13.67
C LEU A 8 -11.53 2.22 14.87
N ALA A 9 -12.19 2.81 15.87
CA ALA A 9 -12.80 2.06 16.98
C ALA A 9 -13.96 1.15 16.54
N SER A 10 -14.74 1.50 15.50
CA SER A 10 -15.81 0.64 14.98
C SER A 10 -15.29 -0.55 14.16
N ALA A 11 -13.98 -0.62 13.87
CA ALA A 11 -13.31 -1.77 13.25
C ALA A 11 -12.73 -2.76 14.30
N GLY A 12 -13.10 -2.64 15.57
CA GLY A 12 -12.66 -3.54 16.64
C GLY A 12 -11.30 -3.21 17.26
N PHE A 13 -10.74 -2.03 16.99
CA PHE A 13 -9.43 -1.62 17.47
C PHE A 13 -9.53 -0.46 18.46
N PHE A 14 -9.87 -0.72 19.71
CA PHE A 14 -9.40 0.09 20.85
C PHE A 14 -9.57 -0.71 22.15
N SER A 15 -8.45 -0.96 22.83
CA SER A 15 -8.46 -1.22 24.27
C SER A 15 -8.52 0.15 24.97
N ARG A 16 -9.54 0.38 25.81
CA ARG A 16 -9.64 1.58 26.66
C ARG A 16 -8.62 1.45 27.79
N ASN A 17 -7.39 1.92 27.58
CA ASN A 17 -6.46 2.17 28.68
C ASN A 17 -6.53 3.65 29.10
N ASN A 18 -7.03 3.89 30.31
CA ASN A 18 -7.08 5.20 30.97
C ASN A 18 -5.69 5.64 31.45
N LYS A 19 -4.73 5.83 30.55
CA LYS A 19 -3.45 6.49 30.85
C LYS A 19 -3.45 7.90 30.27
N THR A 20 -3.05 8.89 31.06
CA THR A 20 -2.81 10.26 30.60
C THR A 20 -1.56 10.29 29.72
N HIS A 21 -1.75 10.51 28.42
CA HIS A 21 -0.67 10.62 27.44
C HIS A 21 -0.10 12.04 27.38
N SER A 22 1.20 12.17 27.08
CA SER A 22 1.79 13.46 26.71
C SER A 22 1.19 13.95 25.38
N LEU A 23 1.29 15.26 25.08
CA LEU A 23 0.84 15.81 23.79
C LEU A 23 1.48 15.09 22.59
N ASP A 24 2.73 14.66 22.73
CA ASP A 24 3.45 13.92 21.69
C ASP A 24 2.89 12.50 21.51
N GLN A 25 2.57 11.80 22.60
CA GLN A 25 1.97 10.47 22.56
C GLN A 25 0.53 10.48 22.04
N ASP A 26 -0.22 11.53 22.40
CA ASP A 26 -1.61 11.70 22.00
C ASP A 26 -1.79 11.82 20.48
N MET A 27 -0.79 12.36 19.77
CA MET A 27 -0.75 12.37 18.31
C MET A 27 -0.75 10.95 17.72
N TYR A 28 0.08 10.03 18.23
CA TYR A 28 0.12 8.63 17.76
C TYR A 28 -1.22 7.94 17.98
N VAL A 29 -1.76 8.05 19.20
CA VAL A 29 -3.04 7.42 19.57
C VAL A 29 -4.18 7.98 18.72
N LYS A 30 -4.25 9.31 18.52
CA LYS A 30 -5.32 9.95 17.73
C LYS A 30 -5.23 9.65 16.24
N SER A 31 -4.03 9.41 15.71
CA SER A 31 -3.85 9.00 14.31
C SER A 31 -4.45 7.62 14.03
N GLY A 32 -4.46 6.74 15.04
CA GLY A 32 -4.84 5.33 14.91
C GLY A 32 -3.87 4.50 14.05
N LEU A 33 -2.69 5.04 13.73
CA LEU A 33 -1.62 4.33 13.00
C LEU A 33 -0.61 3.64 13.93
N PHE A 34 -0.75 3.83 15.25
CA PHE A 34 -0.12 3.00 16.26
C PHE A 34 -1.16 2.07 16.87
N ASP A 35 -0.95 0.75 16.76
CA ASP A 35 -1.83 -0.27 17.32
C ASP A 35 -1.09 -1.00 18.43
N ALA A 36 -1.36 -0.63 19.68
CA ALA A 36 -0.72 -1.22 20.85
C ALA A 36 -0.93 -2.74 20.96
N ASN A 37 -2.12 -3.24 20.62
CA ASN A 37 -2.44 -4.66 20.75
C ASN A 37 -1.71 -5.47 19.67
N TRP A 38 -1.69 -4.96 18.44
CA TRP A 38 -0.93 -5.58 17.37
C TRP A 38 0.57 -5.50 17.63
N TYR A 39 1.07 -4.35 18.10
CA TYR A 39 2.48 -4.17 18.43
C TYR A 39 2.94 -5.20 19.46
N LEU A 40 2.17 -5.45 20.52
CA LEU A 40 2.48 -6.50 21.51
C LEU A 40 2.26 -7.93 20.99
N SER A 41 1.45 -8.13 19.95
CA SER A 41 1.25 -9.46 19.38
C SER A 41 2.45 -9.91 18.54
N VAL A 42 3.10 -8.97 17.85
CA VAL A 42 4.29 -9.23 17.02
C VAL A 42 5.62 -9.01 17.75
N ASN A 43 5.63 -8.27 18.86
CA ASN A 43 6.82 -8.02 19.68
C ASN A 43 6.71 -8.72 21.04
N GLU A 44 6.94 -10.03 21.03
CA GLU A 44 6.80 -10.88 22.22
C GLU A 44 7.72 -10.48 23.37
N ASP A 45 8.93 -10.00 23.08
CA ASP A 45 9.89 -9.49 24.07
C ASP A 45 9.34 -8.28 24.83
N VAL A 46 8.67 -7.36 24.13
CA VAL A 46 8.02 -6.17 24.72
C VAL A 46 6.84 -6.62 25.59
N ARG A 47 6.03 -7.56 25.09
CA ARG A 47 4.89 -8.14 25.81
C ARG A 47 5.32 -8.89 27.07
N ALA A 48 6.30 -9.78 26.98
CA ALA A 48 6.78 -10.62 28.07
C ALA A 48 7.37 -9.78 29.22
N ARG A 49 7.97 -8.64 28.89
CA ARG A 49 8.52 -7.68 29.86
C ARG A 49 7.48 -6.71 30.42
N GLY A 50 6.24 -6.75 29.94
CA GLY A 50 5.17 -5.84 30.38
C GLY A 50 5.46 -4.37 30.09
N LEU A 51 6.26 -4.07 29.06
CA LEU A 51 6.61 -2.69 28.70
C LEU A 51 5.40 -1.99 28.06
N ASP A 52 5.32 -0.67 28.25
CA ASP A 52 4.35 0.14 27.54
C ASP A 52 4.70 0.17 26.04
N PRO A 53 3.82 -0.28 25.14
CA PRO A 53 4.18 -0.48 23.73
C PRO A 53 4.46 0.83 23.00
N LEU A 54 3.71 1.90 23.30
CA LEU A 54 3.93 3.19 22.65
C LEU A 54 5.24 3.80 23.14
N GLN A 55 5.51 3.75 24.45
CA GLN A 55 6.79 4.21 24.98
C GLN A 55 7.97 3.42 24.40
N HIS A 56 7.85 2.09 24.32
CA HIS A 56 8.86 1.24 23.72
C HIS A 56 9.09 1.61 22.25
N TYR A 57 8.03 1.79 21.47
CA TYR A 57 8.12 2.18 20.07
C TYR A 57 8.89 3.49 19.89
N GLN A 58 8.52 4.53 20.63
CA GLN A 58 9.13 5.86 20.52
C GLN A 58 10.63 5.86 20.90
N GLN A 59 11.00 5.05 21.91
CA GLN A 59 12.37 4.97 22.41
C GLN A 59 13.25 4.06 21.54
N PHE A 60 12.76 2.88 21.19
CA PHE A 60 13.55 1.81 20.57
C PHE A 60 12.93 1.31 19.27
N GLY A 61 11.63 1.02 19.28
CA GLY A 61 10.98 0.21 18.26
C GLY A 61 11.18 0.71 16.83
N TRP A 62 11.05 2.01 16.58
CA TRP A 62 11.22 2.51 15.22
C TRP A 62 12.67 2.45 14.71
N ARG A 63 13.65 2.54 15.63
CA ARG A 63 15.08 2.36 15.31
C ARG A 63 15.44 0.90 15.07
N GLU A 64 14.68 0.00 15.67
CA GLU A 64 14.76 -1.45 15.48
C GLU A 64 13.94 -1.95 14.27
N MET A 65 13.43 -1.03 13.43
CA MET A 65 12.60 -1.34 12.25
C MET A 65 11.31 -2.11 12.60
N ARG A 66 10.77 -1.93 13.82
CA ARG A 66 9.51 -2.56 14.26
C ARG A 66 8.33 -1.72 13.84
N ASP A 67 7.52 -2.27 12.94
CA ASP A 67 6.30 -1.60 12.48
C ASP A 67 5.36 -1.26 13.65
N PRO A 68 4.69 -0.10 13.65
CA PRO A 68 3.77 0.33 14.70
C PRO A 68 2.34 -0.20 14.55
N SER A 69 1.96 -0.59 13.33
CA SER A 69 0.66 -1.19 12.99
C SER A 69 0.75 -1.85 11.61
N PRO A 70 -0.22 -2.69 11.21
CA PRO A 70 -0.28 -3.20 9.84
C PRO A 70 -0.39 -2.09 8.78
N HIS A 71 -0.88 -0.91 9.14
CA HIS A 71 -1.13 0.20 8.23
C HIS A 71 0.11 1.04 7.91
N PHE A 72 1.20 0.85 8.64
CA PHE A 72 2.41 1.63 8.45
C PHE A 72 3.64 0.73 8.54
N SER A 73 4.40 0.66 7.45
CA SER A 73 5.64 -0.10 7.37
C SER A 73 6.82 0.83 7.43
N ILE A 74 7.64 0.73 8.48
CA ILE A 74 8.87 1.48 8.65
C ILE A 74 9.84 1.17 7.54
N TRP A 75 10.02 -0.12 7.22
CA TRP A 75 10.91 -0.54 6.16
C TRP A 75 10.55 0.09 4.82
N THR A 76 9.27 0.01 4.44
CA THR A 76 8.76 0.61 3.20
C THR A 76 8.99 2.12 3.20
N TYR A 77 8.61 2.79 4.30
CA TYR A 77 8.67 4.24 4.38
C TYR A 77 10.10 4.78 4.32
N LEU A 78 11.03 4.20 5.09
CA LEU A 78 12.43 4.63 5.09
C LEU A 78 13.19 4.25 3.82
N THR A 79 12.73 3.24 3.09
CA THR A 79 13.29 2.89 1.77
C THR A 79 12.86 3.89 0.70
N LEU A 80 11.58 4.30 0.71
CA LEU A 80 11.05 5.25 -0.28
C LEU A 80 11.40 6.71 0.03
N TYR A 81 11.70 7.04 1.29
CA TYR A 81 11.95 8.41 1.74
C TYR A 81 13.31 8.51 2.46
N PRO A 82 14.44 8.39 1.73
CA PRO A 82 15.78 8.29 2.30
C PRO A 82 16.16 9.49 3.16
N ARG A 83 15.67 10.70 2.85
CA ARG A 83 15.90 11.89 3.69
C ARG A 83 15.39 11.73 5.12
N VAL A 84 14.26 11.03 5.32
CA VAL A 84 13.71 10.74 6.67
C VAL A 84 14.65 9.81 7.42
N ARG A 85 15.20 8.81 6.72
CA ARG A 85 16.18 7.85 7.26
C ARG A 85 17.49 8.54 7.62
N GLU A 86 18.05 9.33 6.70
CA GLU A 86 19.33 10.04 6.86
C GLU A 86 19.29 11.02 8.03
N GLN A 87 18.16 11.69 8.24
CA GLN A 87 17.97 12.62 9.36
C GLN A 87 17.61 11.93 10.68
N GLY A 88 17.42 10.60 10.68
CA GLY A 88 17.06 9.85 11.88
C GLY A 88 15.72 10.31 12.49
N ILE A 89 14.74 10.64 11.64
CA ILE A 89 13.41 11.09 12.09
C ILE A 89 12.51 9.87 12.29
N ASP A 90 11.72 9.86 13.36
CA ASP A 90 10.68 8.83 13.57
C ASP A 90 9.72 8.81 12.36
N PRO A 91 9.68 7.70 11.60
CA PRO A 91 8.96 7.63 10.34
C PRO A 91 7.44 7.75 10.53
N LEU A 92 6.88 7.16 11.60
CA LEU A 92 5.46 7.27 11.86
C LEU A 92 5.10 8.70 12.25
N LYS A 93 5.92 9.36 13.08
CA LYS A 93 5.74 10.77 13.41
C LYS A 93 5.74 11.64 12.17
N HIS A 94 6.74 11.47 11.31
CA HIS A 94 6.84 12.21 10.06
C HIS A 94 5.61 11.97 9.18
N PHE A 95 5.15 10.73 9.07
CA PHE A 95 3.98 10.42 8.25
C PHE A 95 2.71 11.10 8.77
N ILE A 96 2.46 11.04 10.09
CA ILE A 96 1.29 11.68 10.71
C ILE A 96 1.30 13.20 10.51
N LEU A 97 2.47 13.84 10.67
CA LEU A 97 2.57 15.30 10.59
C LEU A 97 2.57 15.83 9.15
N PHE A 98 3.20 15.10 8.23
CA PHE A 98 3.47 15.56 6.86
C PHE A 98 3.08 14.53 5.81
N GLY A 99 3.60 13.31 5.93
CA GLY A 99 3.56 12.31 4.85
C GLY A 99 2.15 11.97 4.35
N ALA A 100 1.15 11.90 5.23
CA ALA A 100 -0.22 11.58 4.85
C ALA A 100 -0.85 12.65 3.93
N ARG A 101 -0.50 13.93 4.13
CA ARG A 101 -0.95 15.05 3.27
C ARG A 101 -0.11 15.19 2.00
N GLU A 102 1.13 14.72 2.05
CA GLU A 102 2.04 14.65 0.90
C GLU A 102 1.81 13.38 0.05
N TYR A 103 0.76 12.61 0.31
CA TYR A 103 0.43 11.36 -0.42
C TYR A 103 1.55 10.31 -0.38
N ARG A 104 2.37 10.30 0.68
CA ARG A 104 3.45 9.32 0.85
C ARG A 104 2.90 7.92 1.12
N ILE A 105 3.51 6.91 0.53
CA ILE A 105 3.14 5.50 0.67
C ILE A 105 3.42 5.04 2.10
N PRO A 106 2.39 4.70 2.90
CA PRO A 106 2.59 4.28 4.29
C PRO A 106 2.93 2.80 4.40
N ASN A 107 2.49 1.99 3.44
CA ASN A 107 2.69 0.55 3.42
C ASN A 107 2.58 0.01 1.98
N PRO A 108 3.03 -1.22 1.72
CA PRO A 108 3.02 -1.83 0.39
C PRO A 108 1.68 -1.91 -0.35
N ALA A 109 0.58 -1.99 0.38
CA ALA A 109 -0.74 -2.32 -0.16
C ALA A 109 -1.65 -1.09 -0.28
N PHE A 110 -1.09 0.12 -0.13
CA PHE A 110 -1.85 1.36 -0.22
C PHE A 110 -1.09 2.40 -1.04
N ASP A 111 -1.69 2.86 -2.15
CA ASP A 111 -1.17 3.96 -2.97
C ASP A 111 -2.07 5.20 -2.77
N PRO A 112 -1.66 6.18 -1.93
CA PRO A 112 -2.47 7.36 -1.66
C PRO A 112 -2.71 8.23 -2.88
N THR A 113 -1.72 8.34 -3.79
CA THR A 113 -1.81 9.20 -4.96
C THR A 113 -2.84 8.62 -5.93
N TRP A 114 -2.72 7.34 -6.25
CA TRP A 114 -3.65 6.65 -7.13
C TRP A 114 -5.06 6.63 -6.53
N TYR A 115 -5.17 6.29 -5.24
CA TYR A 115 -6.46 6.24 -4.54
C TYR A 115 -7.19 7.58 -4.57
N ALA A 116 -6.45 8.68 -4.32
CA ALA A 116 -7.04 10.02 -4.35
C ALA A 116 -7.53 10.40 -5.76
N GLN A 117 -6.73 10.09 -6.78
CA GLN A 117 -7.09 10.35 -8.17
C GLN A 117 -8.33 9.57 -8.61
N GLU A 118 -8.45 8.31 -8.19
CA GLU A 118 -9.54 7.42 -8.61
C GLU A 118 -10.84 7.72 -7.85
N TYR A 119 -10.76 7.89 -6.52
CA TYR A 119 -11.94 7.87 -5.66
C TYR A 119 -12.24 9.19 -4.95
N MET A 120 -11.30 10.14 -4.93
CA MET A 120 -11.43 11.37 -4.15
C MET A 120 -11.38 12.64 -4.99
N ARG A 121 -11.22 12.56 -6.31
CA ARG A 121 -11.04 13.73 -7.19
C ARG A 121 -12.14 14.79 -7.08
N THR A 122 -13.38 14.37 -6.82
CA THR A 122 -14.54 15.27 -6.62
C THR A 122 -14.99 15.34 -5.16
N SER A 123 -14.23 14.73 -4.24
CA SER A 123 -14.57 14.68 -2.83
C SER A 123 -14.14 15.97 -2.14
N VAL A 124 -15.05 16.60 -1.39
CA VAL A 124 -14.75 17.71 -0.48
C VAL A 124 -14.28 17.24 0.90
N SER A 125 -13.86 15.97 1.01
CA SER A 125 -13.42 15.38 2.27
C SER A 125 -12.14 16.02 2.77
N SER A 126 -12.08 16.30 4.08
CA SER A 126 -10.86 16.71 4.77
C SER A 126 -9.98 15.54 5.20
N LEU A 127 -10.40 14.31 4.91
CA LEU A 127 -9.64 13.10 5.21
C LEU A 127 -8.49 12.95 4.21
N THR A 128 -7.35 12.48 4.70
CA THR A 128 -6.28 11.95 3.85
C THR A 128 -6.76 10.68 3.13
N PRO A 129 -6.07 10.22 2.07
CA PRO A 129 -6.47 9.05 1.31
C PRO A 129 -6.64 7.77 2.14
N LEU A 130 -5.68 7.48 3.02
CA LEU A 130 -5.74 6.29 3.88
C LEU A 130 -6.92 6.39 4.86
N GLU A 131 -7.14 7.55 5.47
CA GLU A 131 -8.29 7.78 6.34
C GLU A 131 -9.62 7.62 5.59
N HIS A 132 -9.70 8.14 4.35
CA HIS A 132 -10.89 8.00 3.51
C HIS A 132 -11.15 6.53 3.14
N PHE A 133 -10.11 5.75 2.82
CA PHE A 133 -10.24 4.32 2.58
C PHE A 133 -10.75 3.57 3.81
N LEU A 134 -10.13 3.78 4.97
CA LEU A 134 -10.50 3.09 6.20
C LEU A 134 -11.91 3.48 6.70
N ALA A 135 -12.36 4.70 6.42
CA ALA A 135 -13.67 5.20 6.85
C ALA A 135 -14.81 4.90 5.87
N VAL A 136 -14.54 4.92 4.56
CA VAL A 136 -15.58 4.92 3.52
C VAL A 136 -15.24 3.96 2.39
N GLY A 137 -14.07 4.12 1.77
CA GLY A 137 -13.77 3.41 0.51
C GLY A 137 -13.72 1.90 0.65
N GLY A 138 -13.16 1.39 1.74
CA GLY A 138 -13.07 -0.04 1.98
C GLY A 138 -14.44 -0.71 2.19
N GLU A 139 -15.44 0.03 2.67
CA GLU A 139 -16.84 -0.44 2.74
C GLU A 139 -17.50 -0.43 1.37
N ASN A 140 -17.16 0.56 0.54
CA ASN A 140 -17.66 0.70 -0.83
C ASN A 140 -16.92 -0.19 -1.86
N GLY A 141 -16.04 -1.07 -1.42
CA GLY A 141 -15.30 -1.98 -2.31
C GLY A 141 -14.17 -1.32 -3.11
N TYR A 142 -13.73 -0.12 -2.72
CA TYR A 142 -12.66 0.60 -3.41
C TYR A 142 -11.33 -0.14 -3.28
N TRP A 143 -10.50 -0.07 -4.32
CA TRP A 143 -9.19 -0.68 -4.30
C TRP A 143 -8.24 0.23 -3.50
N PRO A 144 -7.49 -0.29 -2.51
CA PRO A 144 -6.48 0.48 -1.77
C PRO A 144 -5.20 0.74 -2.59
N HIS A 145 -4.94 -0.10 -3.60
CA HIS A 145 -3.77 -0.05 -4.45
C HIS A 145 -4.15 -0.55 -5.85
N PRO A 146 -3.58 -0.01 -6.94
CA PRO A 146 -3.98 -0.36 -8.30
C PRO A 146 -3.78 -1.83 -8.67
N LEU A 147 -2.92 -2.55 -7.95
CA LEU A 147 -2.68 -3.98 -8.15
C LEU A 147 -3.37 -4.87 -7.10
N PHE A 148 -4.11 -4.31 -6.14
CA PHE A 148 -4.81 -5.11 -5.13
C PHE A 148 -6.31 -5.15 -5.41
N ASP A 149 -6.78 -6.29 -5.93
CA ASP A 149 -8.20 -6.55 -6.15
C ASP A 149 -8.82 -7.13 -4.87
N PRO A 150 -9.53 -6.32 -4.05
CA PRO A 150 -10.08 -6.80 -2.79
C PRO A 150 -11.11 -7.91 -2.96
N LYS A 151 -11.88 -7.89 -4.06
CA LYS A 151 -12.93 -8.87 -4.31
C LYS A 151 -12.32 -10.20 -4.73
N TRP A 152 -11.36 -10.17 -5.65
CA TRP A 152 -10.61 -11.37 -6.03
C TRP A 152 -9.86 -11.94 -4.83
N TYR A 153 -9.18 -11.09 -4.06
CA TYR A 153 -8.45 -11.51 -2.87
C TYR A 153 -9.37 -12.20 -1.85
N ALA A 154 -10.50 -11.58 -1.51
CA ALA A 154 -11.51 -12.14 -0.62
C ALA A 154 -11.99 -13.52 -1.09
N ALA A 155 -12.25 -13.68 -2.38
CA ALA A 155 -12.61 -14.99 -2.95
C ALA A 155 -11.47 -16.01 -2.86
N SER A 156 -10.23 -15.60 -3.15
CA SER A 156 -9.04 -16.48 -3.14
C SER A 156 -8.75 -17.09 -1.77
N ILE A 157 -9.10 -16.38 -0.69
CA ILE A 157 -8.95 -16.86 0.70
C ILE A 157 -10.21 -17.53 1.24
N GLY A 158 -11.21 -17.83 0.38
CA GLY A 158 -12.46 -18.48 0.78
C GLY A 158 -13.39 -17.60 1.63
N ARG A 159 -13.27 -16.28 1.55
CA ARG A 159 -14.07 -15.32 2.33
C ARG A 159 -14.73 -14.25 1.45
N PRO A 160 -15.55 -14.60 0.44
CA PRO A 160 -16.06 -13.64 -0.55
C PRO A 160 -16.99 -12.55 0.00
N ALA A 161 -17.48 -12.70 1.24
CA ALA A 161 -18.39 -11.76 1.88
C ALA A 161 -17.70 -10.65 2.68
N ILE A 162 -16.37 -10.66 2.82
CA ILE A 162 -15.66 -9.61 3.55
C ILE A 162 -15.54 -8.33 2.72
N THR A 163 -15.47 -7.19 3.39
CA THR A 163 -15.32 -5.88 2.75
C THR A 163 -13.92 -5.69 2.17
N ALA A 164 -13.73 -4.69 1.31
CA ALA A 164 -12.39 -4.37 0.82
C ALA A 164 -11.45 -3.91 1.95
N LYS A 165 -12.00 -3.28 2.99
CA LYS A 165 -11.24 -2.94 4.21
C LYS A 165 -10.73 -4.18 4.92
N GLU A 166 -11.59 -5.18 5.11
CA GLU A 166 -11.22 -6.43 5.77
C GLU A 166 -10.24 -7.25 4.92
N ALA A 167 -10.44 -7.29 3.60
CA ALA A 167 -9.51 -7.89 2.66
C ALA A 167 -8.11 -7.24 2.75
N TYR A 168 -8.06 -5.91 2.74
CA TYR A 168 -6.82 -5.14 2.91
C TYR A 168 -6.15 -5.40 4.26
N LEU A 169 -6.91 -5.41 5.36
CA LEU A 169 -6.39 -5.74 6.70
C LEU A 169 -5.84 -7.16 6.77
N HIS A 170 -6.54 -8.12 6.19
CA HIS A 170 -6.09 -9.49 6.10
C HIS A 170 -4.81 -9.60 5.26
N PHE A 171 -4.76 -8.89 4.13
CA PHE A 171 -3.57 -8.79 3.29
C PHE A 171 -2.39 -8.26 4.10
N LEU A 172 -2.49 -7.09 4.73
CA LEU A 172 -1.39 -6.50 5.51
C LEU A 172 -0.87 -7.41 6.63
N ARG A 173 -1.75 -8.13 7.33
CA ARG A 173 -1.36 -9.07 8.40
C ARG A 173 -0.62 -10.31 7.89
N ARG A 174 -0.77 -10.63 6.61
CA ARG A 174 -0.13 -11.77 5.93
C ARG A 174 0.89 -11.28 4.87
N GLY A 175 1.24 -9.99 4.90
CA GLY A 175 1.36 -9.09 3.74
C GLY A 175 2.59 -9.12 2.85
N CYS A 176 3.21 -10.25 2.61
CA CYS A 176 4.21 -10.35 1.54
C CYS A 176 4.18 -11.65 0.74
N LEU A 177 3.32 -12.62 1.07
CA LEU A 177 3.25 -13.91 0.36
C LEU A 177 1.92 -14.16 -0.37
N ALA A 178 0.88 -13.37 -0.11
CA ALA A 178 -0.40 -13.56 -0.78
C ALA A 178 -0.48 -12.79 -2.10
N ASN A 179 -1.08 -13.41 -3.11
CA ASN A 179 -1.28 -12.80 -4.41
C ASN A 179 -2.32 -11.66 -4.30
N PRO A 180 -2.02 -10.44 -4.78
CA PRO A 180 -2.92 -9.29 -4.65
C PRO A 180 -4.01 -9.26 -5.73
N ASN A 181 -3.85 -10.03 -6.80
CA ASN A 181 -4.81 -10.21 -7.90
C ASN A 181 -4.47 -11.51 -8.65
N GLY A 182 -5.32 -11.90 -9.61
CA GLY A 182 -5.14 -13.14 -10.38
C GLY A 182 -3.99 -13.16 -11.41
N PHE A 183 -3.25 -12.06 -11.58
CA PHE A 183 -2.15 -11.91 -12.55
C PHE A 183 -0.82 -11.55 -11.88
N PHE A 184 -0.78 -11.55 -10.55
CA PHE A 184 0.43 -11.33 -9.78
C PHE A 184 0.64 -12.51 -8.84
N ASP A 185 1.75 -13.21 -9.01
CA ASP A 185 2.15 -14.33 -8.17
C ASP A 185 3.40 -13.95 -7.38
N ASN A 186 3.25 -13.86 -6.05
CA ASN A 186 4.36 -13.44 -5.19
C ASN A 186 5.51 -14.44 -5.19
N ASN A 187 5.22 -15.74 -5.24
CA ASN A 187 6.26 -16.77 -5.19
C ASN A 187 7.05 -16.80 -6.50
N TYR A 188 6.34 -16.76 -7.63
CA TYR A 188 6.95 -16.63 -8.95
C TYR A 188 7.80 -15.35 -9.04
N TYR A 189 7.25 -14.22 -8.60
CA TYR A 189 7.97 -12.95 -8.71
C TYR A 189 9.25 -12.96 -7.87
N LEU A 190 9.23 -13.53 -6.68
CA LEU A 190 10.43 -13.65 -5.85
C LEU A 190 11.43 -14.68 -6.37
N SER A 191 10.98 -15.79 -6.99
CA SER A 191 11.87 -16.79 -7.58
C SER A 191 12.63 -16.25 -8.79
N GLU A 192 11.97 -15.44 -9.62
CA GLU A 192 12.58 -14.85 -10.81
C GLU A 192 13.45 -13.62 -10.48
N ASN A 193 13.28 -13.01 -9.30
CA ASN A 193 13.89 -11.72 -8.97
C ASN A 193 14.59 -11.76 -7.60
N ALA A 194 15.73 -12.46 -7.55
CA ALA A 194 16.52 -12.63 -6.33
C ALA A 194 17.03 -11.31 -5.72
N ASP A 195 17.17 -10.25 -6.51
CA ASP A 195 17.50 -8.89 -6.06
C ASP A 195 16.38 -8.28 -5.21
N VAL A 196 15.12 -8.53 -5.55
CA VAL A 196 13.95 -8.05 -4.81
C VAL A 196 13.91 -8.68 -3.42
N THR A 197 14.21 -9.96 -3.33
CA THR A 197 14.34 -10.67 -2.04
C THR A 197 15.36 -9.99 -1.13
N LYS A 198 16.51 -9.56 -1.69
CA LYS A 198 17.57 -8.87 -0.93
C LYS A 198 17.20 -7.44 -0.55
N SER A 199 16.34 -6.77 -1.33
CA SER A 199 15.92 -5.39 -1.08
C SER A 199 14.99 -5.24 0.14
N GLY A 200 14.33 -6.33 0.56
CA GLY A 200 13.31 -6.31 1.63
C GLY A 200 12.02 -5.57 1.25
N LEU A 201 11.91 -5.00 0.05
CA LEU A 201 10.64 -4.47 -0.46
C LEU A 201 9.67 -5.63 -0.71
N SER A 202 8.38 -5.35 -0.50
CA SER A 202 7.36 -6.31 -0.89
C SER A 202 7.35 -6.52 -2.41
N PRO A 203 6.99 -7.72 -2.91
CA PRO A 203 6.89 -8.01 -4.35
C PRO A 203 5.98 -7.02 -5.10
N ILE A 204 4.79 -6.75 -4.57
CA ILE A 204 3.81 -5.85 -5.19
C ILE A 204 4.35 -4.42 -5.29
N THR A 205 5.06 -3.94 -4.25
CA THR A 205 5.69 -2.61 -4.25
C THR A 205 6.81 -2.54 -5.27
N HIS A 206 7.72 -3.52 -5.27
CA HIS A 206 8.84 -3.52 -6.20
C HIS A 206 8.36 -3.54 -7.64
N TYR A 207 7.43 -4.44 -7.96
CA TYR A 207 6.87 -4.52 -9.30
C TYR A 207 6.13 -3.27 -9.74
N TYR A 208 5.30 -2.71 -8.85
CA TYR A 208 4.51 -1.53 -9.19
C TYR A 208 5.39 -0.32 -9.49
N LEU A 209 6.43 -0.10 -8.68
CA LEU A 209 7.31 1.07 -8.77
C LEU A 209 8.43 0.91 -9.80
N PHE A 210 8.94 -0.32 -10.00
CA PHE A 210 10.13 -0.57 -10.83
C PHE A 210 9.90 -1.71 -11.82
N GLY A 211 9.60 -2.92 -11.32
CA GLY A 211 9.66 -4.13 -12.13
C GLY A 211 8.77 -4.16 -13.36
N GLY A 212 7.57 -3.58 -13.29
CA GLY A 212 6.69 -3.46 -14.46
C GLY A 212 7.27 -2.57 -15.56
N PHE A 213 8.01 -1.52 -15.20
CA PHE A 213 8.69 -0.63 -16.16
C PHE A 213 9.98 -1.25 -16.70
N GLU A 214 10.64 -2.09 -15.91
CA GLU A 214 11.78 -2.92 -16.33
C GLU A 214 11.33 -4.10 -17.22
N GLY A 215 10.02 -4.32 -17.36
CA GLY A 215 9.46 -5.41 -18.14
C GLY A 215 9.53 -6.78 -17.44
N ARG A 216 9.79 -6.83 -16.13
CA ARG A 216 9.74 -8.08 -15.35
C ARG A 216 8.32 -8.63 -15.36
N ASN A 217 8.16 -9.95 -15.36
CA ASN A 217 6.84 -10.57 -15.36
C ASN A 217 6.36 -10.76 -13.91
N PRO A 218 5.15 -10.30 -13.53
CA PRO A 218 4.58 -10.49 -12.20
C PRO A 218 4.03 -11.90 -11.95
N SER A 219 3.80 -12.67 -13.02
CA SER A 219 3.37 -14.07 -13.00
C SER A 219 3.66 -14.72 -14.35
N GLU A 220 3.56 -16.05 -14.45
CA GLU A 220 3.59 -16.75 -15.74
C GLU A 220 2.46 -16.31 -16.68
N SER A 221 1.32 -15.89 -16.12
CA SER A 221 0.11 -15.53 -16.86
C SER A 221 0.09 -14.08 -17.35
N PHE A 222 1.14 -13.28 -17.07
CA PHE A 222 1.22 -11.90 -17.52
C PHE A 222 2.64 -11.54 -17.98
N GLN A 223 2.78 -11.24 -19.27
CA GLN A 223 4.06 -10.87 -19.88
C GLN A 223 4.19 -9.35 -20.05
N SER A 224 4.94 -8.70 -19.17
CA SER A 224 5.06 -7.23 -19.11
C SER A 224 5.71 -6.65 -20.37
N GLN A 225 6.82 -7.23 -20.83
CA GLN A 225 7.51 -6.76 -22.04
C GLN A 225 6.63 -6.88 -23.28
N TRP A 226 5.95 -8.01 -23.44
CA TRP A 226 5.01 -8.19 -24.55
C TRP A 226 3.88 -7.16 -24.48
N TYR A 227 3.32 -6.93 -23.29
CA TYR A 227 2.24 -5.97 -23.10
C TYR A 227 2.67 -4.55 -23.49
N LEU A 228 3.83 -4.10 -23.03
CA LEU A 228 4.38 -2.77 -23.36
C LEU A 228 4.71 -2.64 -24.85
N LYS A 229 5.22 -3.70 -25.49
CA LYS A 229 5.49 -3.72 -26.94
C LYS A 229 4.21 -3.60 -27.77
N THR A 230 3.15 -4.27 -27.34
CA THR A 230 1.85 -4.28 -28.03
C THR A 230 1.03 -3.02 -27.76
N ASN A 231 1.29 -2.33 -26.64
CA ASN A 231 0.63 -1.09 -26.24
C ASN A 231 1.65 0.06 -26.11
N PRO A 232 2.20 0.57 -27.23
CA PRO A 232 3.27 1.58 -27.20
C PRO A 232 2.83 2.93 -26.60
N ASP A 233 1.53 3.21 -26.57
CA ASP A 233 0.96 4.37 -25.88
C ASP A 233 1.05 4.23 -24.35
N VAL A 234 0.84 3.02 -23.82
CA VAL A 234 1.05 2.69 -22.41
C VAL A 234 2.52 2.85 -22.03
N ALA A 235 3.43 2.33 -22.87
CA ALA A 235 4.87 2.45 -22.68
C ALA A 235 5.34 3.92 -22.72
N SER A 236 4.92 4.68 -23.73
CA SER A 236 5.30 6.09 -23.89
C SER A 236 4.70 7.00 -22.80
N CYS A 237 3.53 6.67 -22.27
CA CYS A 237 2.96 7.35 -21.10
C CYS A 237 3.62 6.95 -19.76
N GLY A 238 4.55 5.99 -19.74
CA GLY A 238 5.17 5.49 -18.50
C GLY A 238 4.13 4.90 -17.53
N ILE A 239 3.19 4.11 -18.03
CA ILE A 239 2.16 3.46 -17.20
C ILE A 239 2.58 2.02 -16.91
N ASN A 240 2.54 1.62 -15.64
CA ASN A 240 2.81 0.24 -15.25
C ASN A 240 1.87 -0.73 -16.01
N PRO A 241 2.40 -1.78 -16.68
CA PRO A 241 1.64 -2.58 -17.63
C PRO A 241 0.50 -3.36 -16.97
N LEU A 242 0.74 -3.99 -15.82
CA LEU A 242 -0.32 -4.74 -15.13
C LEU A 242 -1.39 -3.80 -14.57
N ARG A 243 -1.00 -2.63 -14.06
CA ARG A 243 -1.98 -1.60 -13.66
C ARG A 243 -2.86 -1.21 -14.86
N HIS A 244 -2.27 -0.95 -16.02
CA HIS A 244 -3.05 -0.59 -17.19
C HIS A 244 -4.00 -1.73 -17.60
N TYR A 245 -3.50 -2.96 -17.63
CA TYR A 245 -4.30 -4.13 -17.97
C TYR A 245 -5.51 -4.32 -17.03
N LEU A 246 -5.29 -4.28 -15.71
CA LEU A 246 -6.34 -4.47 -14.71
C LEU A 246 -7.46 -3.42 -14.79
N HIS A 247 -7.11 -2.17 -15.12
CA HIS A 247 -8.06 -1.04 -15.05
C HIS A 247 -8.60 -0.57 -16.41
N LYS A 248 -7.94 -0.90 -17.52
CA LYS A 248 -8.28 -0.43 -18.88
C LYS A 248 -8.22 -1.53 -19.94
N GLY A 249 -7.44 -2.59 -19.73
CA GLY A 249 -7.16 -3.62 -20.73
C GLY A 249 -8.08 -4.84 -20.73
N ARG A 250 -9.05 -4.94 -19.80
CA ARG A 250 -10.05 -6.03 -19.79
C ARG A 250 -11.10 -5.86 -20.90
N SER A 251 -10.68 -5.97 -22.15
CA SER A 251 -11.56 -6.11 -23.31
C SER A 251 -11.21 -7.41 -24.04
N GLY A 252 -11.72 -8.54 -23.53
CA GLY A 252 -11.75 -9.81 -24.26
C GLY A 252 -10.61 -10.80 -24.02
N SER A 253 -11.01 -12.01 -23.57
CA SER A 253 -10.26 -13.27 -23.43
C SER A 253 -9.24 -13.41 -22.29
N ASN A 254 -9.30 -14.58 -21.65
CA ASN A 254 -8.70 -14.94 -20.35
C ASN A 254 -7.20 -15.26 -20.40
N LEU A 255 -6.51 -14.84 -21.46
CA LEU A 255 -5.06 -14.96 -21.60
C LEU A 255 -4.59 -13.67 -22.26
N ALA A 256 -3.48 -13.10 -21.78
CA ALA A 256 -2.74 -12.08 -22.52
C ALA A 256 -2.01 -12.74 -23.71
N GLU A 257 -2.77 -13.40 -24.59
CA GLU A 257 -2.36 -14.05 -25.83
C GLU A 257 -3.35 -13.65 -26.96
N PRO A 258 -2.97 -13.78 -28.24
CA PRO A 258 -3.19 -12.75 -29.24
C PRO A 258 -4.65 -12.71 -29.70
N SER A 259 -5.37 -11.67 -29.30
CA SER A 259 -6.55 -11.22 -30.02
C SER A 259 -6.44 -9.74 -30.32
N THR A 260 -6.27 -9.45 -31.60
CA THR A 260 -6.32 -8.12 -32.21
C THR A 260 -7.63 -7.43 -31.86
N SER A 261 -7.64 -6.57 -30.85
CA SER A 261 -8.70 -5.58 -30.70
C SER A 261 -8.09 -4.23 -30.40
N ASN A 262 -8.20 -3.33 -31.38
CA ASN A 262 -7.76 -1.93 -31.34
C ASN A 262 -8.34 -1.22 -30.09
N GLY A 263 -7.53 -1.14 -29.02
CA GLY A 263 -7.79 -0.27 -27.88
C GLY A 263 -7.59 1.20 -28.28
N ARG A 264 -8.50 2.07 -27.83
CA ARG A 264 -8.42 3.53 -28.05
C ARG A 264 -7.06 4.07 -27.58
N ILE A 265 -6.36 4.73 -28.50
CA ILE A 265 -5.08 5.43 -28.29
C ILE A 265 -5.20 6.37 -27.06
N LEU A 266 -4.33 6.18 -26.05
CA LEU A 266 -4.22 7.12 -24.94
C LEU A 266 -3.75 8.49 -25.46
N SER A 267 -4.50 9.56 -25.18
CA SER A 267 -4.16 10.92 -25.63
C SER A 267 -2.91 11.46 -24.89
N GLN A 268 -2.11 12.31 -25.54
CA GLN A 268 -0.92 12.95 -24.92
C GLN A 268 -1.21 13.71 -23.61
N ARG A 269 -2.46 14.18 -23.40
CA ARG A 269 -2.87 14.81 -22.13
C ARG A 269 -2.92 13.82 -20.96
N THR A 270 -3.19 12.54 -21.24
CA THR A 270 -3.30 11.45 -20.26
C THR A 270 -1.92 11.00 -19.78
N CYS A 271 -0.87 11.12 -20.60
CA CYS A 271 0.51 10.76 -20.23
C CYS A 271 1.17 11.69 -19.19
N ARG A 272 0.68 12.93 -19.00
CA ARG A 272 1.38 13.98 -18.21
C ARG A 272 1.35 13.81 -16.68
N HIS A 273 0.62 12.85 -16.12
CA HIS A 273 0.31 12.81 -14.68
C HIS A 273 1.00 11.68 -13.88
N LEU A 274 1.86 10.87 -14.50
CA LEU A 274 2.46 9.68 -13.85
C LEU A 274 3.99 9.76 -13.65
N LEU A 275 4.62 10.83 -14.14
CA LEU A 275 6.06 11.10 -13.98
C LEU A 275 6.51 11.43 -12.54
N CYS A 276 5.59 11.68 -11.59
CA CYS A 276 5.97 12.04 -10.22
C CYS A 276 6.62 10.90 -9.42
N TYR A 277 6.31 9.63 -9.71
CA TYR A 277 6.84 8.52 -8.92
C TYR A 277 8.34 8.27 -9.14
N VAL A 278 8.84 8.52 -10.35
CA VAL A 278 10.26 8.34 -10.69
C VAL A 278 11.10 9.51 -10.16
N MET A 279 10.56 10.73 -10.18
CA MET A 279 11.28 11.92 -9.74
C MET A 279 11.47 11.98 -8.21
N LEU A 280 10.52 11.47 -7.42
CA LEU A 280 10.63 11.46 -5.95
C LEU A 280 11.67 10.48 -5.39
N ALA A 281 12.11 9.50 -6.19
CA ALA A 281 13.23 8.62 -5.84
C ALA A 281 14.61 9.23 -6.13
N SER A 282 14.66 10.41 -6.77
CA SER A 282 15.90 11.00 -7.31
C SER A 282 16.26 12.38 -6.75
N THR A 283 15.62 12.84 -5.67
CA THR A 283 15.93 14.12 -5.01
C THR A 283 15.78 14.05 -3.50
#